data_AF-A0A836KEN9-F1
#
_entry.id   AF-A0A836KEN9-F1
#
_cell.length_a   1.000
_cell.length_b   1.000
_cell.length_c   1.000
_cell.angle_alpha   90.00
_cell.angle_beta   90.00
_cell.angle_gamma   90.00
#
_symmetry.space_group_name_H-M   'P 1'
#
loop_
_entity.id
_entity.type
_entity.pdbx_description
1 polymer ?
#
loop_
_entity_poly.entity_id
_entity_poly.type
_entity_poly.pdbx_seq_one_letter_code
_entity_poly.pdbx_strand_id
1 'polypeptide(L)'
;MSLDGQRSSLKGWTRRGLCCLLCLLLVSVSWMGFYVQYAMHMASQAGIRATVDSEVIDCRPANLSVAVTSDVVNTLIKLTVIPKIQADNSTLIVPEQDLGHVWVGVMKLRHFKLDSLNVSTGGPGGQDIVLRATGLGLEVEKSQFIFHYMGLECRGTFWSTLYDTSVDAVLSLKLLPEGRWNVTFPHFELGWGQLQVHHELDSKACSIAQKLVEVFTGQLDVFVAEKVKKQLNEEAPNRVAEKLNEAFLRFNIHAMTPPMMTGGTMAVTLDLNPADLGCASVPIASTVPDTLPRHIGMRTTVTSLNNFLYNAVQAQRLRVERHLPAEWNTSLFEDVIPALYKACPGCFMSTLVQAAEAPTLHVPLDGEVSVVAENVILGLYVQPNTTQQADALSLMVAGKKGRSSAGFEDVYRSFGVKPFSLQDHSKPFPVLAIRCSVAFGVRNISADTGRSVSYEILPVHDVAVEVEASNVGDVNAKELEDVITKVWNDFAAPMANSDSPLRLPTFLERAVLLLGSEDIEAGVDVVLQTKFLKAVSLL
;
A
#
# COMPACT_ATOMS: atom_id res chain seq x y z
N MET A 1 -19.53 -24.48 66.94
CA MET A 1 -18.43 -23.71 67.58
C MET A 1 -17.55 -23.16 66.48
N SER A 2 -17.40 -21.83 66.47
CA SER A 2 -16.48 -20.98 65.71
C SER A 2 -16.31 -21.22 64.20
N LEU A 3 -16.90 -20.28 63.45
CA LEU A 3 -16.56 -19.86 62.09
C LEU A 3 -15.50 -18.74 62.18
N ASP A 4 -14.39 -18.90 61.46
CA ASP A 4 -13.49 -17.86 60.96
C ASP A 4 -12.86 -18.44 59.68
N GLY A 5 -12.79 -17.82 58.51
CA GLY A 5 -12.90 -16.42 58.17
C GLY A 5 -11.73 -16.05 57.24
N GLN A 6 -11.75 -16.47 55.96
CA GLN A 6 -10.75 -16.02 54.97
C GLN A 6 -11.44 -15.43 53.73
N ARG A 7 -11.64 -14.11 53.79
CA ARG A 7 -12.07 -13.23 52.69
C ARG A 7 -10.82 -12.66 52.01
N SER A 8 -10.42 -13.22 50.88
CA SER A 8 -9.70 -12.53 49.79
C SER A 8 -9.74 -13.46 48.56
N SER A 9 -10.32 -13.10 47.43
CA SER A 9 -9.62 -12.33 46.40
C SER A 9 -10.54 -11.92 45.21
N LEU A 10 -11.81 -11.57 45.46
CA LEU A 10 -12.73 -11.18 44.36
C LEU A 10 -12.34 -9.86 43.63
N LYS A 11 -11.34 -9.11 44.11
CA LYS A 11 -10.84 -7.88 43.45
C LYS A 11 -9.81 -8.12 42.33
N GLY A 12 -9.31 -9.35 42.15
CA GLY A 12 -8.33 -9.67 41.10
C GLY A 12 -8.94 -9.97 39.73
N TRP A 13 -10.20 -10.40 39.70
CA TRP A 13 -10.86 -10.85 38.47
C TRP A 13 -11.50 -9.70 37.67
N THR A 14 -12.06 -8.71 38.36
CA THR A 14 -12.64 -7.52 37.71
C THR A 14 -11.58 -6.63 37.06
N ARG A 15 -10.33 -6.62 37.56
CA ARG A 15 -9.24 -5.83 36.99
C ARG A 15 -8.63 -6.44 35.72
N ARG A 16 -8.63 -7.78 35.60
CA ARG A 16 -8.20 -8.49 34.38
C ARG A 16 -9.26 -8.44 33.28
N GLY A 17 -10.54 -8.52 33.64
CA GLY A 17 -11.66 -8.30 32.71
C GLY A 17 -11.66 -6.89 32.10
N LEU A 18 -11.40 -5.86 32.92
CA LEU A 18 -11.36 -4.47 32.46
C LEU A 18 -10.17 -4.20 31.51
N CYS A 19 -9.00 -4.80 31.75
CA CYS A 19 -7.85 -4.67 30.85
C CYS A 19 -8.05 -5.40 29.51
N CYS A 20 -8.69 -6.58 29.50
CA CYS A 20 -9.05 -7.25 28.25
C CYS A 20 -10.08 -6.46 27.45
N LEU A 21 -11.07 -5.85 28.11
CA LEU A 21 -12.06 -4.98 27.46
C LEU A 21 -11.43 -3.69 26.90
N LEU A 22 -10.49 -3.06 27.62
CA LEU A 22 -9.73 -1.90 27.15
C LEU A 22 -8.77 -2.26 25.99
N CYS A 23 -8.13 -3.43 26.02
CA CYS A 23 -7.32 -3.91 24.90
C CYS A 23 -8.17 -4.23 23.67
N LEU A 24 -9.36 -4.85 23.84
CA LEU A 24 -10.27 -5.13 22.74
C LEU A 24 -10.88 -3.84 22.14
N LEU A 25 -11.19 -2.83 22.98
CA LEU A 25 -11.60 -1.50 22.52
C LEU A 25 -10.48 -0.76 21.80
N LEU A 26 -9.24 -0.82 22.30
CA LEU A 26 -8.09 -0.21 21.62
C LEU A 26 -7.78 -0.91 20.29
N VAL A 27 -7.91 -2.24 20.23
CA VAL A 27 -7.76 -3.00 18.98
C VAL A 27 -8.90 -2.71 18.01
N SER A 28 -10.15 -2.58 18.47
CA SER A 28 -11.28 -2.24 17.60
C SER A 28 -11.24 -0.80 17.10
N VAL A 29 -10.78 0.15 17.92
CA VAL A 29 -10.60 1.56 17.53
C VAL A 29 -9.40 1.70 16.59
N SER A 30 -8.32 0.94 16.80
CA SER A 30 -7.18 0.89 15.87
C SER A 30 -7.55 0.23 14.54
N TRP A 31 -8.38 -0.82 14.57
CA TRP A 31 -8.92 -1.49 13.38
C TRP A 31 -9.90 -0.60 12.61
N MET A 32 -10.79 0.13 13.30
CA MET A 32 -11.68 1.13 12.70
C MET A 32 -10.87 2.31 12.12
N GLY A 33 -9.84 2.80 12.81
CA GLY A 33 -8.95 3.86 12.30
C GLY A 33 -8.20 3.44 11.05
N PHE A 34 -7.71 2.19 11.02
CA PHE A 34 -7.03 1.62 9.86
C PHE A 34 -8.01 1.31 8.72
N TYR A 35 -9.21 0.81 9.01
CA TYR A 35 -10.26 0.56 8.02
C TYR A 35 -10.80 1.87 7.45
N VAL A 36 -10.88 2.95 8.22
CA VAL A 36 -11.26 4.28 7.74
C VAL A 36 -10.13 4.91 6.93
N GLN A 37 -8.86 4.77 7.31
CA GLN A 37 -7.73 5.22 6.46
C GLN A 37 -7.64 4.43 5.15
N TYR A 38 -7.79 3.10 5.21
CA TYR A 38 -7.81 2.21 4.05
C TYR A 38 -9.04 2.44 3.17
N ALA A 39 -10.23 2.62 3.76
CA ALA A 39 -11.45 2.96 3.05
C ALA A 39 -11.43 4.40 2.53
N MET A 40 -10.74 5.36 3.16
CA MET A 40 -10.54 6.69 2.58
C MET A 40 -9.56 6.66 1.41
N HIS A 41 -8.55 5.79 1.46
CA HIS A 41 -7.64 5.59 0.33
C HIS A 41 -8.35 4.88 -0.85
N MET A 42 -9.16 3.85 -0.57
CA MET A 42 -9.90 3.08 -1.58
C MET A 42 -11.19 3.77 -2.06
N ALA A 43 -11.90 4.54 -1.21
CA ALA A 43 -13.07 5.32 -1.62
C ALA A 43 -12.69 6.53 -2.47
N SER A 44 -11.45 7.04 -2.35
CA SER A 44 -10.90 8.00 -3.32
C SER A 44 -10.71 7.37 -4.71
N GLN A 45 -10.54 6.04 -4.78
CA GLN A 45 -10.43 5.30 -6.05
C GLN A 45 -11.79 4.84 -6.61
N ALA A 46 -12.83 4.70 -5.78
CA ALA A 46 -14.15 4.24 -6.24
C ALA A 46 -15.03 5.34 -6.86
N GLY A 47 -14.62 6.61 -6.80
CA GLY A 47 -15.40 7.76 -7.29
C GLY A 47 -15.09 8.23 -8.73
N ILE A 48 -14.05 7.70 -9.37
CA ILE A 48 -13.66 8.10 -10.73
C ILE A 48 -14.29 7.14 -11.74
N ARG A 49 -15.62 7.18 -11.86
CA ARG A 49 -16.26 6.73 -13.09
C ARG A 49 -15.86 7.72 -14.18
N ALA A 50 -15.07 7.21 -15.12
CA ALA A 50 -14.72 7.85 -16.38
C ALA A 50 -15.99 8.32 -17.11
N THR A 51 -16.26 9.62 -17.00
CA THR A 51 -17.04 10.39 -17.97
C THR A 51 -16.27 11.68 -18.19
N VAL A 52 -15.14 11.57 -18.88
CA VAL A 52 -14.56 12.67 -19.64
C VAL A 52 -14.15 12.05 -20.96
N ASP A 53 -14.65 12.65 -22.04
CA ASP A 53 -14.32 12.30 -23.41
C ASP A 53 -12.79 12.18 -23.56
N SER A 54 -12.38 11.24 -24.41
CA SER A 54 -11.00 10.82 -24.67
C SER A 54 -10.13 11.93 -25.28
N GLU A 55 -9.83 12.98 -24.52
CA GLU A 55 -8.63 13.78 -24.74
C GLU A 55 -7.47 12.97 -24.18
N VAL A 56 -6.57 12.56 -25.07
CA VAL A 56 -5.33 11.89 -24.71
C VAL A 56 -4.55 12.82 -23.80
N ILE A 57 -4.46 12.48 -22.51
CA ILE A 57 -3.60 13.21 -21.58
C ILE A 57 -2.17 13.04 -22.10
N ASP A 58 -1.53 14.16 -22.47
CA ASP A 58 -0.14 14.18 -22.91
C ASP A 58 0.76 13.87 -21.71
N CYS A 59 0.99 12.59 -21.44
CA CYS A 59 1.78 12.15 -20.30
C CYS A 59 3.27 12.12 -20.63
N ARG A 60 4.07 12.62 -19.69
CA ARG A 60 5.54 12.60 -19.77
C ARG A 60 6.10 11.35 -19.09
N PRO A 61 7.17 10.73 -19.63
CA PRO A 61 7.76 9.53 -19.02
C PRO A 61 8.40 9.87 -17.67
N ALA A 62 8.09 9.10 -16.63
CA ALA A 62 8.69 9.23 -15.30
C ALA A 62 9.06 7.85 -14.77
N ASN A 63 10.29 7.66 -14.30
CA ASN A 63 10.79 6.35 -13.92
C ASN A 63 11.48 6.32 -12.55
N LEU A 64 11.43 5.14 -11.92
CA LEU A 64 12.09 4.84 -10.65
C LEU A 64 12.69 3.44 -10.74
N SER A 65 14.00 3.36 -10.65
CA SER A 65 14.71 2.09 -10.54
C SER A 65 14.82 1.69 -9.09
N VAL A 66 14.48 0.43 -8.80
CA VAL A 66 14.50 -0.15 -7.45
C VAL A 66 15.30 -1.43 -7.51
N ALA A 67 16.25 -1.59 -6.60
CA ALA A 67 16.98 -2.82 -6.37
C ALA A 67 16.73 -3.33 -4.96
N VAL A 68 16.56 -4.64 -4.82
CA VAL A 68 16.35 -5.32 -3.55
C VAL A 68 17.30 -6.50 -3.44
N THR A 69 17.99 -6.60 -2.32
CA THR A 69 18.91 -7.72 -2.06
C THR A 69 18.17 -9.04 -1.85
N SER A 70 18.81 -10.16 -2.21
CA SER A 70 18.24 -11.50 -2.00
C SER A 70 17.95 -11.77 -0.53
N ASP A 71 18.66 -11.16 0.42
CA ASP A 71 18.43 -11.30 1.86
C ASP A 71 17.07 -10.73 2.30
N VAL A 72 16.69 -9.57 1.76
CA VAL A 72 15.36 -8.98 2.00
C VAL A 72 14.28 -9.88 1.39
N VAL A 73 14.48 -10.34 0.15
CA VAL A 73 13.54 -11.23 -0.55
C VAL A 73 13.35 -12.55 0.22
N ASN A 74 14.45 -13.19 0.62
CA ASN A 74 14.47 -14.41 1.43
C ASN A 74 13.68 -14.23 2.73
N THR A 75 13.90 -13.10 3.39
CA THR A 75 13.31 -12.87 4.70
C THR A 75 11.81 -12.55 4.59
N LEU A 76 11.42 -11.76 3.59
CA LEU A 76 10.02 -11.51 3.25
C LEU A 76 9.29 -12.83 2.96
N ILE A 77 9.92 -13.71 2.18
CA ILE A 77 9.34 -14.99 1.82
C ILE A 77 9.19 -15.88 3.05
N LYS A 78 10.25 -16.04 3.86
CA LYS A 78 10.22 -16.86 5.08
C LYS A 78 9.15 -16.42 6.08
N LEU A 79 8.97 -15.12 6.24
CA LEU A 79 8.19 -14.58 7.36
C LEU A 79 6.78 -14.14 6.97
N THR A 80 6.53 -13.88 5.69
CA THR A 80 5.19 -13.49 5.19
C THR A 80 4.62 -14.54 4.26
N VAL A 81 5.38 -14.96 3.23
CA VAL A 81 4.84 -15.84 2.20
C VAL A 81 4.63 -17.27 2.71
N ILE A 82 5.58 -17.86 3.44
CA ILE A 82 5.41 -19.21 3.99
C ILE A 82 4.20 -19.28 4.93
N PRO A 83 4.06 -18.43 5.97
CA PRO A 83 2.88 -18.49 6.85
C PRO A 83 1.58 -18.22 6.09
N LYS A 84 1.60 -17.34 5.09
CA LYS A 84 0.43 -17.05 4.26
C LYS A 84 0.04 -18.25 3.40
N ILE A 85 0.99 -18.94 2.78
CA ILE A 85 0.74 -20.21 2.06
C ILE A 85 0.17 -21.25 3.03
N GLN A 86 0.74 -21.39 4.23
CA GLN A 86 0.26 -22.34 5.22
C GLN A 86 -1.18 -22.01 5.69
N ALA A 87 -1.53 -20.72 5.77
CA ALA A 87 -2.88 -20.26 6.13
C ALA A 87 -3.89 -20.36 4.96
N ASP A 88 -3.50 -19.98 3.74
CA ASP A 88 -4.37 -19.90 2.56
C ASP A 88 -4.55 -21.26 1.88
N ASN A 89 -3.56 -22.15 1.92
CA ASN A 89 -3.70 -23.55 1.47
C ASN A 89 -4.42 -24.43 2.50
N SER A 90 -5.30 -23.89 3.34
CA SER A 90 -6.04 -24.66 4.33
C SER A 90 -7.00 -25.71 3.73
N THR A 91 -7.13 -25.80 2.39
CA THR A 91 -7.85 -26.88 1.68
C THR A 91 -7.49 -26.91 0.20
N LEU A 92 -6.57 -27.79 -0.23
CA LEU A 92 -6.59 -28.29 -1.62
C LEU A 92 -7.59 -29.45 -1.67
N ILE A 93 -8.53 -29.40 -2.60
CA ILE A 93 -9.60 -30.39 -2.69
C ILE A 93 -9.35 -31.27 -3.92
N VAL A 94 -9.19 -32.58 -3.69
CA VAL A 94 -9.26 -33.57 -4.76
C VAL A 94 -10.70 -34.09 -4.80
N PRO A 95 -11.40 -33.96 -5.94
CA PRO A 95 -12.79 -34.40 -6.05
C PRO A 95 -12.90 -35.92 -5.88
N GLU A 96 -14.11 -36.38 -5.54
CA GLU A 96 -14.41 -37.81 -5.47
C GLU A 96 -14.15 -38.50 -6.82
N GLN A 97 -13.72 -39.75 -6.76
CA GLN A 97 -13.40 -40.55 -7.94
C GLN A 97 -13.97 -41.95 -7.81
N ASP A 98 -14.40 -42.50 -8.94
CA ASP A 98 -14.81 -43.89 -9.07
C ASP A 98 -13.84 -44.61 -10.01
N LEU A 99 -13.22 -45.69 -9.52
CA LEU A 99 -12.28 -46.52 -10.24
C LEU A 99 -12.69 -47.99 -10.15
N GLY A 100 -13.77 -48.32 -10.86
CA GLY A 100 -14.22 -49.69 -11.09
C GLY A 100 -14.79 -50.33 -9.82
N HIS A 101 -13.93 -50.83 -8.95
CA HIS A 101 -14.29 -51.47 -7.69
C HIS A 101 -14.04 -50.58 -6.47
N VAL A 102 -13.42 -49.41 -6.63
CA VAL A 102 -13.11 -48.49 -5.52
C VAL A 102 -13.70 -47.12 -5.83
N TRP A 103 -14.58 -46.65 -4.98
CA TRP A 103 -14.97 -45.25 -4.90
C TRP A 103 -14.18 -44.58 -3.78
N VAL A 104 -13.58 -43.43 -4.07
CA VAL A 104 -12.84 -42.62 -3.10
C VAL A 104 -13.54 -41.28 -2.99
N GLY A 105 -13.96 -40.94 -1.77
CA GLY A 105 -14.58 -39.66 -1.49
C GLY A 105 -13.62 -38.49 -1.62
N VAL A 106 -14.15 -37.28 -1.43
CA VAL A 106 -13.39 -36.03 -1.52
C VAL A 106 -12.19 -36.05 -0.56
N MET A 107 -10.98 -35.81 -1.08
CA MET A 107 -9.76 -35.64 -0.27
C MET A 107 -9.52 -34.16 -0.01
N LYS A 108 -9.34 -33.80 1.26
CA LYS A 108 -9.00 -32.44 1.68
C LYS A 108 -7.57 -32.43 2.20
N LEU A 109 -6.66 -31.82 1.45
CA LEU A 109 -5.29 -31.63 1.90
C LEU A 109 -5.23 -30.40 2.81
N ARG A 110 -4.67 -30.57 4.00
CA ARG A 110 -4.58 -29.60 5.09
C ARG A 110 -3.21 -29.64 5.75
N HIS A 111 -3.01 -28.75 6.72
CA HIS A 111 -1.82 -28.69 7.57
C HIS A 111 -0.52 -28.64 6.77
N PHE A 112 -0.50 -27.81 5.71
CA PHE A 112 0.73 -27.53 4.97
C PHE A 112 1.78 -26.97 5.93
N LYS A 113 2.94 -27.62 5.96
CA LYS A 113 4.10 -27.23 6.75
C LYS A 113 5.30 -27.15 5.82
N LEU A 114 6.16 -26.17 6.07
CA LEU A 114 7.42 -26.00 5.35
C LEU A 114 8.49 -25.64 6.36
N ASP A 115 9.52 -26.47 6.50
CA ASP A 115 10.57 -26.27 7.51
C ASP A 115 11.58 -25.21 7.07
N SER A 116 11.96 -25.22 5.79
CA SER A 116 12.86 -24.21 5.25
C SER A 116 12.55 -23.86 3.79
N LEU A 117 12.84 -22.63 3.42
CA LEU A 117 12.82 -22.13 2.05
C LEU A 117 14.01 -21.20 1.87
N ASN A 118 14.82 -21.48 0.86
CA ASN A 118 15.91 -20.65 0.42
C ASN A 118 15.59 -20.11 -0.97
N VAL A 119 15.84 -18.82 -1.16
CA VAL A 119 15.57 -18.08 -2.39
C VAL A 119 16.87 -17.45 -2.84
N SER A 120 17.24 -17.73 -4.08
CA SER A 120 18.40 -17.12 -4.71
C SER A 120 17.96 -16.45 -6.00
N THR A 121 18.44 -15.24 -6.23
CA THR A 121 18.22 -14.49 -7.47
C THR A 121 19.36 -14.78 -8.43
N GLY A 122 19.09 -14.72 -9.73
CA GLY A 122 20.14 -14.91 -10.75
C GLY A 122 20.56 -16.37 -10.88
N GLY A 123 19.60 -17.26 -11.14
CA GLY A 123 19.85 -18.66 -11.49
C GLY A 123 20.73 -18.84 -12.75
N PRO A 124 20.86 -20.06 -13.31
CA PRO A 124 21.83 -20.36 -14.38
C PRO A 124 21.74 -19.48 -15.64
N GLY A 125 20.60 -18.82 -15.88
CA GLY A 125 20.39 -17.85 -16.97
C GLY A 125 20.38 -16.36 -16.56
N GLY A 126 20.61 -16.03 -15.29
CA GLY A 126 20.67 -14.64 -14.80
C GLY A 126 19.33 -13.88 -14.75
N GLN A 127 18.20 -14.54 -15.02
CA GLN A 127 16.87 -13.89 -15.06
C GLN A 127 15.81 -14.56 -14.18
N ASP A 128 16.17 -15.62 -13.47
CA ASP A 128 15.22 -16.42 -12.71
C ASP A 128 15.53 -16.40 -11.20
N ILE A 129 14.47 -16.62 -10.43
CA ILE A 129 14.50 -16.83 -8.99
C ILE A 129 14.48 -18.33 -8.73
N VAL A 130 15.49 -18.87 -8.06
CA VAL A 130 15.53 -20.28 -7.67
C VAL A 130 15.04 -20.41 -6.24
N LEU A 131 14.02 -21.25 -6.06
CA LEU A 131 13.36 -21.56 -4.80
C LEU A 131 13.70 -23.00 -4.41
N ARG A 132 14.33 -23.18 -3.26
CA ARG A 132 14.64 -24.50 -2.70
C ARG A 132 14.01 -24.63 -1.33
N ALA A 133 13.10 -25.57 -1.19
CA ALA A 133 12.38 -25.81 0.04
C ALA A 133 12.62 -27.22 0.55
N THR A 134 12.65 -27.40 1.88
CA THR A 134 12.80 -28.70 2.52
C THR A 134 11.80 -28.87 3.65
N GLY A 135 11.48 -30.12 3.96
CA GLY A 135 10.52 -30.43 5.02
C GLY A 135 9.10 -29.95 4.68
N LEU A 136 8.72 -30.01 3.39
CA LEU A 136 7.33 -29.87 3.01
C LEU A 136 6.56 -31.06 3.58
N GLY A 137 5.55 -30.75 4.39
CA GLY A 137 4.61 -31.71 4.93
C GLY A 137 3.17 -31.28 4.68
N LEU A 138 2.28 -32.26 4.55
CA LEU A 138 0.83 -32.04 4.46
C LEU A 138 0.09 -33.27 4.94
N GLU A 139 -1.20 -33.10 5.23
CA GLU A 139 -2.09 -34.16 5.65
C GLU A 139 -3.31 -34.23 4.75
N VAL A 140 -3.74 -35.43 4.36
CA VAL A 140 -5.08 -35.67 3.83
C VAL A 140 -6.00 -35.92 5.02
N GLU A 141 -6.98 -35.05 5.22
CA GLU A 141 -8.03 -35.22 6.23
C GLU A 141 -8.74 -36.57 6.05
N LYS A 142 -9.26 -37.13 7.15
CA LYS A 142 -9.96 -38.41 7.14
C LYS A 142 -11.11 -38.39 6.13
N SER A 143 -10.94 -39.13 5.03
CA SER A 143 -11.86 -39.23 3.89
C SER A 143 -12.45 -40.63 3.80
N GLN A 144 -13.60 -40.75 3.15
CA GLN A 144 -14.29 -42.04 2.99
C GLN A 144 -13.83 -42.75 1.72
N PHE A 145 -13.86 -44.09 1.74
CA PHE A 145 -13.80 -44.90 0.55
C PHE A 145 -14.83 -46.03 0.62
N ILE A 146 -15.31 -46.48 -0.53
CA ILE A 146 -16.21 -47.60 -0.67
C ILE A 146 -15.60 -48.57 -1.68
N PHE A 147 -15.61 -49.84 -1.32
CA PHE A 147 -15.09 -50.91 -2.15
C PHE A 147 -16.22 -51.87 -2.53
N HIS A 148 -16.33 -52.20 -3.81
CA HIS A 148 -17.33 -53.10 -4.38
C HIS A 148 -16.66 -54.25 -5.12
N TYR A 149 -16.69 -55.47 -4.57
CA TYR A 149 -16.11 -56.64 -5.23
C TYR A 149 -16.93 -57.90 -5.00
N MET A 150 -17.27 -58.59 -6.09
CA MET A 150 -18.08 -59.83 -6.09
C MET A 150 -19.35 -59.74 -5.22
N GLY A 151 -20.03 -58.59 -5.24
CA GLY A 151 -21.27 -58.36 -4.48
C GLY A 151 -21.07 -58.00 -2.99
N LEU A 152 -19.82 -57.92 -2.52
CA LEU A 152 -19.50 -57.39 -1.20
C LEU A 152 -19.19 -55.90 -1.30
N GLU A 153 -19.85 -55.11 -0.45
CA GLU A 153 -19.58 -53.69 -0.26
C GLU A 153 -18.85 -53.50 1.08
N CYS A 154 -17.65 -52.93 1.04
CA CYS A 154 -16.88 -52.58 2.22
C CYS A 154 -16.66 -51.07 2.26
N ARG A 155 -17.09 -50.46 3.36
CA ARG A 155 -16.86 -49.04 3.63
C ARG A 155 -15.73 -48.86 4.60
N GLY A 156 -14.99 -47.78 4.41
CA GLY A 156 -13.95 -47.39 5.32
C GLY A 156 -13.58 -45.94 5.19
N THR A 157 -12.56 -45.58 5.95
CA THR A 157 -11.98 -44.25 5.95
C THR A 157 -10.48 -44.36 5.80
N PHE A 158 -9.87 -43.34 5.21
CA PHE A 158 -8.43 -43.24 5.07
C PHE A 158 -7.96 -41.82 5.36
N TRP A 159 -6.72 -41.69 5.77
CA TRP A 159 -6.02 -40.41 5.93
C TRP A 159 -4.57 -40.64 5.54
N SER A 160 -3.87 -39.59 5.17
CA SER A 160 -2.46 -39.72 4.84
C SER A 160 -1.64 -38.54 5.33
N THR A 161 -0.36 -38.79 5.58
CA THR A 161 0.59 -37.77 5.99
C THR A 161 1.80 -37.86 5.07
N LEU A 162 2.13 -36.73 4.45
CA LEU A 162 3.35 -36.53 3.69
C LEU A 162 4.33 -35.77 4.57
N TYR A 163 5.58 -36.22 4.62
CA TYR A 163 6.67 -35.53 5.31
C TYR A 163 7.98 -35.70 4.54
N ASP A 164 8.97 -34.89 4.92
CA ASP A 164 10.32 -34.87 4.34
C ASP A 164 10.38 -34.66 2.82
N THR A 165 9.38 -33.97 2.24
CA THR A 165 9.41 -33.64 0.82
C THR A 165 10.23 -32.38 0.58
N SER A 166 11.07 -32.38 -0.45
CA SER A 166 11.80 -31.19 -0.91
C SER A 166 11.19 -30.63 -2.18
N VAL A 167 11.33 -29.32 -2.37
CA VAL A 167 10.89 -28.60 -3.57
C VAL A 167 12.11 -27.93 -4.18
N ASP A 168 12.37 -28.17 -5.46
CA ASP A 168 13.27 -27.34 -6.26
C ASP A 168 12.43 -26.70 -7.37
N ALA A 169 12.38 -25.37 -7.41
CA ALA A 169 11.57 -24.64 -8.36
C ALA A 169 12.33 -23.43 -8.90
N VAL A 170 12.13 -23.16 -10.18
CA VAL A 170 12.63 -21.96 -10.84
C VAL A 170 11.42 -21.11 -11.19
N LEU A 171 11.37 -19.92 -10.61
CA LEU A 171 10.35 -18.91 -10.86
C LEU A 171 10.91 -17.90 -11.86
N SER A 172 10.19 -17.72 -12.96
CA SER A 172 10.53 -16.76 -14.01
C SER A 172 9.52 -15.62 -14.02
N LEU A 173 10.02 -14.39 -14.15
CA LEU A 173 9.22 -13.17 -14.20
C LEU A 173 9.30 -12.58 -15.61
N LYS A 174 8.25 -12.76 -16.40
CA LYS A 174 8.17 -12.20 -17.75
C LYS A 174 7.44 -10.87 -17.73
N LEU A 175 8.04 -9.83 -18.30
CA LEU A 175 7.34 -8.57 -18.54
C LEU A 175 6.38 -8.72 -19.73
N LEU A 176 5.11 -8.38 -19.52
CA LEU A 176 4.07 -8.30 -20.54
C LEU A 176 4.06 -6.91 -21.19
N PRO A 177 3.55 -6.75 -22.43
CA PRO A 177 3.49 -5.47 -23.14
C PRO A 177 2.79 -4.33 -22.36
N GLU A 178 1.82 -4.68 -21.53
CA GLU A 178 1.09 -3.76 -20.64
C GLU A 178 1.87 -3.32 -19.39
N GLY A 179 3.17 -3.64 -19.30
CA GLY A 179 4.01 -3.26 -18.16
C GLY A 179 3.74 -4.08 -16.90
N ARG A 180 3.11 -5.25 -17.02
CA ARG A 180 2.81 -6.14 -15.88
C ARG A 180 3.71 -7.36 -15.90
N TRP A 181 4.01 -7.91 -14.73
CA TRP A 181 4.73 -9.19 -14.66
C TRP A 181 3.78 -10.36 -14.74
N ASN A 182 4.19 -11.38 -15.48
CA ASN A 182 3.63 -12.71 -15.46
C ASN A 182 4.63 -13.67 -14.85
N VAL A 183 4.23 -14.30 -13.75
CA VAL A 183 5.01 -15.30 -13.04
C VAL A 183 4.72 -16.66 -13.67
N THR A 184 5.79 -17.42 -13.93
CA THR A 184 5.70 -18.82 -14.35
C THR A 184 6.72 -19.67 -13.61
N PHE A 185 6.50 -20.98 -13.60
CA PHE A 185 7.45 -21.96 -13.06
C PHE A 185 7.97 -22.85 -14.20
N PRO A 186 8.97 -22.41 -14.99
CA PRO A 186 9.55 -23.22 -16.06
C PRO A 186 10.15 -24.55 -15.55
N HIS A 187 10.55 -24.60 -14.29
CA HIS A 187 10.97 -25.83 -13.62
C HIS A 187 10.33 -25.91 -12.24
N PHE A 188 9.76 -27.08 -11.94
CA PHE A 188 9.20 -27.42 -10.64
C PHE A 188 9.38 -28.92 -10.43
N GLU A 189 10.14 -29.29 -9.42
CA GLU A 189 10.43 -30.67 -9.09
C GLU A 189 10.23 -30.92 -7.60
N LEU A 190 9.55 -32.03 -7.29
CA LEU A 190 9.37 -32.51 -5.93
C LEU A 190 10.28 -33.70 -5.67
N GLY A 191 11.22 -33.53 -4.75
CA GLY A 191 11.95 -34.63 -4.14
C GLY A 191 11.05 -35.31 -3.13
N TRP A 192 10.29 -36.30 -3.60
CA TRP A 192 9.28 -36.99 -2.80
C TRP A 192 9.88 -37.65 -1.55
N GLY A 193 9.38 -37.24 -0.39
CA GLY A 193 9.64 -37.90 0.88
C GLY A 193 8.74 -39.12 1.06
N GLN A 194 8.34 -39.38 2.31
CA GLN A 194 7.48 -40.51 2.64
C GLN A 194 6.02 -40.07 2.73
N LEU A 195 5.15 -40.77 2.00
CA LEU A 195 3.70 -40.65 2.13
C LEU A 195 3.19 -41.89 2.88
N GLN A 196 2.75 -41.69 4.12
CA GLN A 196 2.09 -42.74 4.89
C GLN A 196 0.59 -42.64 4.67
N VAL A 197 -0.01 -43.72 4.18
CA VAL A 197 -1.47 -43.85 4.05
C VAL A 197 -1.94 -44.78 5.16
N HIS A 198 -2.94 -44.32 5.89
CA HIS A 198 -3.60 -45.07 6.95
C HIS A 198 -5.06 -45.26 6.57
N HIS A 199 -5.62 -46.40 6.92
CA HIS A 199 -7.01 -46.71 6.62
C HIS A 199 -7.64 -47.54 7.74
N GLU A 200 -8.95 -47.43 7.86
CA GLU A 200 -9.78 -48.13 8.84
C GLU A 200 -11.08 -48.58 8.15
N LEU A 201 -11.46 -49.85 8.32
CA LEU A 201 -12.70 -50.41 7.77
C LEU A 201 -13.82 -50.32 8.81
N ASP A 202 -15.02 -49.95 8.39
CA ASP A 202 -16.15 -49.72 9.30
C ASP A 202 -16.71 -51.02 9.92
N SER A 203 -16.43 -52.18 9.32
CA SER A 203 -16.97 -53.47 9.79
C SER A 203 -15.90 -54.54 10.01
N LYS A 204 -16.08 -55.33 11.08
CA LYS A 204 -15.27 -56.53 11.35
C LYS A 204 -15.40 -57.62 10.28
N ALA A 205 -16.54 -57.65 9.56
CA ALA A 205 -16.73 -58.59 8.46
C ALA A 205 -15.75 -58.30 7.30
N CYS A 206 -15.50 -57.01 7.02
CA CYS A 206 -14.49 -56.61 6.04
C CYS A 206 -13.06 -56.86 6.55
N SER A 207 -12.79 -56.79 7.86
CA SER A 207 -11.44 -57.04 8.40
C SER A 207 -11.03 -58.52 8.40
N ILE A 208 -11.98 -59.46 8.45
CA ILE A 208 -11.71 -60.91 8.39
C ILE A 208 -11.24 -61.37 7.00
N ALA A 209 -11.59 -60.61 5.95
CA ALA A 209 -11.09 -60.82 4.58
C ALA A 209 -9.65 -60.29 4.38
N GLN A 210 -8.81 -60.36 5.41
CA GLN A 210 -7.56 -59.61 5.56
C GLN A 210 -6.55 -59.77 4.40
N LYS A 211 -6.51 -60.95 3.74
CA LYS A 211 -5.67 -61.17 2.54
C LYS A 211 -6.16 -60.45 1.28
N LEU A 212 -7.47 -60.30 1.12
CA LEU A 212 -8.07 -59.48 0.07
C LEU A 212 -7.86 -58.01 0.41
N VAL A 213 -8.04 -57.64 1.68
CA VAL A 213 -7.82 -56.27 2.19
C VAL A 213 -6.39 -55.79 1.98
N GLU A 214 -5.34 -56.61 2.20
CA GLU A 214 -3.94 -56.20 1.96
C GLU A 214 -3.68 -55.82 0.48
N VAL A 215 -4.24 -56.57 -0.47
CA VAL A 215 -4.12 -56.25 -1.90
C VAL A 215 -4.87 -54.96 -2.23
N PHE A 216 -6.06 -54.76 -1.66
CA PHE A 216 -6.90 -53.59 -1.94
C PHE A 216 -6.41 -52.32 -1.23
N THR A 217 -5.88 -52.45 -0.02
CA THR A 217 -5.27 -51.35 0.71
C THR A 217 -3.98 -50.91 0.03
N GLY A 218 -3.19 -51.85 -0.52
CA GLY A 218 -2.10 -51.50 -1.42
C GLY A 218 -2.54 -50.73 -2.67
N GLN A 219 -3.68 -51.10 -3.29
CA GLN A 219 -4.25 -50.34 -4.41
C GLN A 219 -4.74 -48.94 -4.01
N LEU A 220 -5.40 -48.82 -2.85
CA LEU A 220 -5.83 -47.53 -2.30
C LEU A 220 -4.63 -46.63 -2.00
N ASP A 221 -3.57 -47.17 -1.39
CA ASP A 221 -2.35 -46.44 -1.06
C ASP A 221 -1.66 -45.91 -2.31
N VAL A 222 -1.53 -46.75 -3.34
CA VAL A 222 -1.00 -46.35 -4.66
C VAL A 222 -1.87 -45.26 -5.29
N PHE A 223 -3.19 -45.41 -5.24
CA PHE A 223 -4.12 -44.41 -5.78
C PHE A 223 -4.01 -43.06 -5.06
N VAL A 224 -4.06 -43.07 -3.72
CA VAL A 224 -3.92 -41.85 -2.91
C VAL A 224 -2.57 -41.20 -3.20
N ALA A 225 -1.50 -41.99 -3.25
CA ALA A 225 -0.16 -41.50 -3.60
C ALA A 225 -0.12 -40.86 -4.98
N GLU A 226 -0.66 -41.53 -6.01
CA GLU A 226 -0.68 -41.01 -7.37
C GLU A 226 -1.48 -39.70 -7.46
N LYS A 227 -2.64 -39.62 -6.80
CA LYS A 227 -3.48 -38.41 -6.83
C LYS A 227 -2.85 -37.24 -6.08
N VAL A 228 -2.30 -37.48 -4.88
CA VAL A 228 -1.57 -36.44 -4.14
C VAL A 228 -0.36 -35.98 -4.96
N LYS A 229 0.39 -36.91 -5.56
CA LYS A 229 1.53 -36.58 -6.42
C LYS A 229 1.13 -35.76 -7.63
N LYS A 230 0.08 -36.17 -8.34
CA LYS A 230 -0.44 -35.44 -9.50
C LYS A 230 -0.87 -34.03 -9.13
N GLN A 231 -1.64 -33.89 -8.06
CA GLN A 231 -2.14 -32.61 -7.58
C GLN A 231 -1.00 -31.64 -7.23
N LEU A 232 0.02 -32.12 -6.51
CA LEU A 232 1.16 -31.27 -6.15
C LEU A 232 2.10 -30.98 -7.34
N ASN A 233 2.34 -31.94 -8.24
CA ASN A 233 3.23 -31.72 -9.38
C ASN A 233 2.61 -30.83 -10.46
N GLU A 234 1.33 -31.01 -10.77
CA GLU A 234 0.68 -30.36 -11.92
C GLU A 234 -0.13 -29.12 -11.53
N GLU A 235 -0.89 -29.16 -10.42
CA GLU A 235 -1.79 -28.05 -10.08
C GLU A 235 -1.15 -27.02 -9.17
N ALA A 236 -0.33 -27.43 -8.20
CA ALA A 236 0.26 -26.51 -7.24
C ALA A 236 1.10 -25.38 -7.89
N PRO A 237 2.05 -25.64 -8.83
CA PRO A 237 2.83 -24.55 -9.42
C PRO A 237 1.96 -23.57 -10.20
N ASN A 238 0.92 -24.06 -10.90
CA ASN A 238 -0.01 -23.22 -11.64
C ASN A 238 -0.85 -22.34 -10.71
N ARG A 239 -1.40 -22.90 -9.63
CA ARG A 239 -2.16 -22.15 -8.62
C ARG A 239 -1.29 -21.11 -7.91
N VAL A 240 -0.04 -21.44 -7.59
CA VAL A 240 0.91 -20.49 -6.99
C VAL A 240 1.21 -19.35 -7.96
N ALA A 241 1.46 -19.65 -9.24
CA ALA A 241 1.67 -18.62 -10.27
C ALA A 241 0.45 -17.70 -10.41
N GLU A 242 -0.76 -18.27 -10.49
CA GLU A 242 -2.02 -17.50 -10.52
C GLU A 242 -2.16 -16.56 -9.32
N LYS A 243 -1.88 -17.06 -8.10
CA LYS A 243 -1.97 -16.24 -6.88
C LYS A 243 -0.93 -15.12 -6.82
N LEU A 244 0.30 -15.40 -7.28
CA LEU A 244 1.33 -14.36 -7.38
C LEU A 244 0.97 -13.31 -8.43
N ASN A 245 0.45 -13.74 -9.58
CA ASN A 245 -0.06 -12.83 -10.61
C ASN A 245 -1.22 -11.98 -10.08
N GLU A 246 -2.21 -12.57 -9.40
CA GLU A 246 -3.29 -11.83 -8.72
C GLU A 246 -2.75 -10.80 -7.71
N ALA A 247 -1.71 -11.15 -6.95
CA ALA A 247 -1.07 -10.23 -6.01
C ALA A 247 -0.41 -9.05 -6.75
N PHE A 248 0.35 -9.30 -7.82
CA PHE A 248 0.95 -8.23 -8.64
C PHE A 248 -0.11 -7.31 -9.27
N LEU A 249 -1.26 -7.86 -9.69
CA LEU A 249 -2.36 -7.06 -10.20
C LEU A 249 -2.94 -6.10 -9.15
N ARG A 250 -2.92 -6.46 -7.87
CA ARG A 250 -3.43 -5.60 -6.77
C ARG A 250 -2.53 -4.42 -6.45
N PHE A 251 -1.21 -4.59 -6.56
CA PHE A 251 -0.28 -3.51 -6.27
C PHE A 251 -0.32 -2.38 -7.33
N ASN A 252 -0.91 -2.64 -8.49
CA ASN A 252 -1.10 -1.66 -9.57
C ASN A 252 0.21 -0.93 -9.96
N ILE A 253 1.32 -1.66 -9.91
CA ILE A 253 2.65 -1.20 -10.29
C ILE A 253 2.89 -1.58 -11.76
N HIS A 254 3.36 -0.62 -12.56
CA HIS A 254 3.82 -0.89 -13.91
C HIS A 254 5.34 -0.92 -13.95
N ALA A 255 5.89 -2.02 -14.47
CA ALA A 255 7.30 -2.18 -14.72
C ALA A 255 7.63 -1.75 -16.15
N MET A 256 8.71 -0.98 -16.29
CA MET A 256 9.25 -0.54 -17.57
C MET A 256 10.38 -1.43 -18.06
N THR A 257 10.97 -2.26 -17.20
CA THR A 257 11.99 -3.24 -17.57
C THR A 257 11.60 -4.62 -17.05
N PRO A 258 12.03 -5.70 -17.71
CA PRO A 258 12.12 -7.00 -17.04
C PRO A 258 13.00 -6.86 -15.79
N PRO A 259 12.75 -7.65 -14.74
CA PRO A 259 13.63 -7.64 -13.57
C PRO A 259 15.01 -8.17 -13.97
N MET A 260 16.04 -7.40 -13.67
CA MET A 260 17.44 -7.81 -13.78
C MET A 260 17.85 -8.49 -12.48
N MET A 261 18.32 -9.73 -12.57
CA MET A 261 18.69 -10.51 -11.39
C MET A 261 20.18 -10.83 -11.42
N THR A 262 20.84 -10.61 -10.29
CA THR A 262 22.20 -11.06 -10.03
C THR A 262 22.18 -12.04 -8.87
N GLY A 263 23.33 -12.68 -8.58
CA GLY A 263 23.47 -13.61 -7.45
C GLY A 263 23.11 -13.03 -6.07
N GLY A 264 23.00 -11.70 -5.93
CA GLY A 264 22.68 -11.04 -4.67
C GLY A 264 21.59 -9.97 -4.72
N THR A 265 21.08 -9.63 -5.91
CA THR A 265 20.10 -8.54 -6.07
C THR A 265 19.08 -8.83 -7.17
N MET A 266 17.88 -8.29 -7.00
CA MET A 266 16.86 -8.14 -8.03
C MET A 266 16.60 -6.66 -8.22
N ALA A 267 16.73 -6.17 -9.45
CA ALA A 267 16.54 -4.76 -9.79
C ALA A 267 15.53 -4.59 -10.92
N VAL A 268 14.73 -3.53 -10.88
CA VAL A 268 13.72 -3.23 -11.90
C VAL A 268 13.47 -1.74 -11.99
N THR A 269 13.17 -1.26 -13.19
CA THR A 269 12.67 0.09 -13.40
C THR A 269 11.15 0.08 -13.47
N LEU A 270 10.53 0.91 -12.65
CA LEU A 270 9.09 1.10 -12.54
C LEU A 270 8.69 2.42 -13.20
N ASP A 271 7.48 2.46 -13.73
CA ASP A 271 6.83 3.70 -14.13
C ASP A 271 6.35 4.41 -12.87
N LEU A 272 6.80 5.66 -12.69
CA LEU A 272 6.36 6.50 -11.57
C LEU A 272 4.94 7.03 -11.78
N ASN A 273 4.39 6.94 -12.99
CA ASN A 273 3.02 7.34 -13.27
C ASN A 273 2.04 6.25 -12.81
N PRO A 274 1.21 6.50 -11.78
CA PRO A 274 0.14 5.59 -11.41
C PRO A 274 -0.72 5.16 -12.62
N ALA A 275 -1.07 3.88 -12.68
CA ALA A 275 -1.91 3.32 -13.75
C ALA A 275 -3.24 4.06 -13.94
N ASP A 276 -3.78 4.58 -12.85
CA ASP A 276 -5.06 5.27 -12.78
C ASP A 276 -4.98 6.75 -13.16
N LEU A 277 -3.78 7.25 -13.54
CA LEU A 277 -3.63 8.55 -14.21
C LEU A 277 -4.12 8.52 -15.67
N GLY A 278 -4.35 7.33 -16.24
CA GLY A 278 -4.75 7.19 -17.65
C GLY A 278 -3.63 7.49 -18.64
N CYS A 279 -2.39 7.58 -18.17
CA CYS A 279 -1.23 7.73 -19.02
C CYS A 279 -1.01 6.49 -19.89
N ALA A 280 -0.70 6.71 -21.17
CA ALA A 280 -0.27 5.64 -22.04
C ALA A 280 1.01 4.99 -21.51
N SER A 281 1.16 3.68 -21.71
CA SER A 281 2.33 2.92 -21.29
C SER A 281 3.61 3.52 -21.88
N VAL A 282 4.56 3.88 -21.02
CA VAL A 282 5.88 4.38 -21.43
C VAL A 282 6.67 3.25 -22.11
N PRO A 283 7.50 3.52 -23.13
CA PRO A 283 8.29 2.48 -23.78
C PRO A 283 9.16 1.69 -22.81
N ILE A 284 9.26 0.39 -23.05
CA ILE A 284 10.08 -0.54 -22.26
C ILE A 284 11.54 -0.09 -22.37
N ALA A 285 12.16 0.18 -21.22
CA ALA A 285 13.60 0.42 -21.14
C ALA A 285 14.35 -0.91 -21.22
N SER A 286 15.55 -0.89 -21.83
CA SER A 286 16.36 -2.09 -22.02
C SER A 286 17.31 -2.39 -20.86
N THR A 287 17.53 -1.43 -19.96
CA THR A 287 18.50 -1.54 -18.87
C THR A 287 17.97 -0.93 -17.58
N VAL A 288 18.40 -1.48 -16.45
CA VAL A 288 18.18 -0.91 -15.12
C VAL A 288 19.47 -0.20 -14.72
N PRO A 289 19.45 1.11 -14.41
CA PRO A 289 20.62 1.82 -13.94
C PRO A 289 21.09 1.28 -12.58
N ASP A 290 22.38 1.45 -12.31
CA ASP A 290 22.95 1.09 -11.02
C ASP A 290 22.29 1.89 -9.90
N THR A 291 22.14 1.25 -8.74
CA THR A 291 21.55 1.84 -7.53
C THR A 291 22.52 1.71 -6.37
N LEU A 292 22.26 2.43 -5.27
CA LEU A 292 23.08 2.32 -4.07
C LEU A 292 23.10 0.88 -3.52
N PRO A 293 24.28 0.33 -3.17
CA PRO A 293 24.42 -1.03 -2.68
C PRO A 293 23.93 -1.15 -1.23
N ARG A 294 22.62 -1.23 -1.07
CA ARG A 294 21.88 -1.33 0.20
C ARG A 294 20.87 -2.47 0.14
N HIS A 295 20.28 -2.85 1.28
CA HIS A 295 19.23 -3.86 1.30
C HIS A 295 18.09 -3.53 0.32
N ILE A 296 17.71 -2.25 0.25
CA ILE A 296 16.86 -1.66 -0.77
C ILE A 296 17.56 -0.42 -1.31
N GLY A 297 17.83 -0.39 -2.62
CA GLY A 297 18.37 0.76 -3.36
C GLY A 297 17.32 1.32 -4.31
N MET A 298 17.30 2.63 -4.49
CA MET A 298 16.40 3.34 -5.39
C MET A 298 17.16 4.43 -6.15
N ARG A 299 16.79 4.65 -7.40
CA ARG A 299 17.34 5.72 -8.23
C ARG A 299 16.25 6.29 -9.14
N THR A 300 16.19 7.61 -9.23
CA THR A 300 15.37 8.34 -10.19
C THR A 300 16.17 9.55 -10.70
N THR A 301 15.59 10.31 -11.62
CA THR A 301 16.18 11.54 -12.16
C THR A 301 15.31 12.73 -11.77
N VAL A 302 15.92 13.92 -11.65
CA VAL A 302 15.19 15.18 -11.44
C VAL A 302 14.14 15.38 -12.54
N THR A 303 14.48 15.06 -13.79
CA THR A 303 13.56 15.08 -14.93
C THR A 303 12.36 14.14 -14.72
N SER A 304 12.57 12.93 -14.23
CA SER A 304 11.47 12.00 -13.96
C SER A 304 10.54 12.48 -12.85
N LEU A 305 11.08 13.08 -11.79
CA LEU A 305 10.25 13.69 -10.76
C LEU A 305 9.44 14.89 -11.30
N ASN A 306 10.06 15.74 -12.12
CA ASN A 306 9.35 16.85 -12.76
C ASN A 306 8.26 16.36 -13.73
N ASN A 307 8.52 15.29 -14.48
CA ASN A 307 7.52 14.67 -15.34
C ASN A 307 6.37 14.04 -14.54
N PHE A 308 6.68 13.41 -13.40
CA PHE A 308 5.67 12.91 -12.47
C PHE A 308 4.79 14.04 -11.92
N LEU A 309 5.40 15.15 -11.47
CA LEU A 309 4.66 16.32 -10.98
C LEU A 309 3.77 16.93 -12.06
N TYR A 310 4.27 17.01 -13.30
CA TYR A 310 3.49 17.44 -14.45
C TYR A 310 2.26 16.55 -14.68
N ASN A 311 2.44 15.23 -14.74
CA ASN A 311 1.34 14.30 -14.93
C ASN A 311 0.34 14.33 -13.76
N ALA A 312 0.84 14.51 -12.54
CA ALA A 312 0.01 14.65 -11.35
C ALA A 312 -0.88 15.91 -11.41
N VAL A 313 -0.41 17.03 -11.98
CA VAL A 313 -1.24 18.21 -12.24
C VAL A 313 -2.27 17.94 -13.32
N GLN A 314 -1.88 17.33 -14.46
CA GLN A 314 -2.83 17.01 -15.54
C GLN A 314 -3.98 16.12 -15.06
N ALA A 315 -3.69 15.19 -14.14
CA ALA A 315 -4.69 14.35 -13.51
C ALA A 315 -5.35 14.94 -12.25
N GLN A 316 -5.13 16.23 -11.96
CA GLN A 316 -5.70 16.96 -10.82
C GLN A 316 -5.38 16.34 -9.44
N ARG A 317 -4.24 15.66 -9.30
CA ARG A 317 -3.80 15.01 -8.05
C ARG A 317 -3.02 15.91 -7.11
N LEU A 318 -2.47 17.03 -7.59
CA LEU A 318 -1.85 18.05 -6.74
C LEU A 318 -2.90 19.02 -6.20
N ARG A 319 -3.92 18.46 -5.53
CA ARG A 319 -5.01 19.18 -4.88
C ARG A 319 -5.06 18.75 -3.42
N VAL A 320 -4.91 19.70 -2.50
CA VAL A 320 -4.97 19.45 -1.06
C VAL A 320 -6.04 20.33 -0.46
N GLU A 321 -6.96 19.70 0.25
CA GLU A 321 -7.97 20.37 1.05
C GLU A 321 -7.69 20.10 2.52
N ARG A 322 -7.63 21.15 3.34
CA ARG A 322 -7.30 20.98 4.76
C ARG A 322 -8.00 22.02 5.63
N HIS A 323 -8.55 21.56 6.75
CA HIS A 323 -8.88 22.44 7.86
C HIS A 323 -7.60 22.92 8.52
N LEU A 324 -7.46 24.24 8.64
CA LEU A 324 -6.28 24.81 9.28
C LEU A 324 -6.38 24.64 10.81
N PRO A 325 -5.23 24.56 11.52
CA PRO A 325 -5.21 24.52 12.98
C PRO A 325 -5.96 25.71 13.61
N ALA A 326 -6.36 25.60 14.87
CA ALA A 326 -7.16 26.63 15.56
C ALA A 326 -6.45 27.99 15.67
N GLU A 327 -5.12 27.97 15.69
CA GLU A 327 -4.23 29.12 15.68
C GLU A 327 -4.35 29.91 14.37
N TRP A 328 -4.74 29.23 13.28
CA TRP A 328 -4.99 29.81 11.97
C TRP A 328 -6.48 30.12 11.84
N ASN A 329 -6.87 31.28 12.38
CA ASN A 329 -8.22 31.80 12.33
C ASN A 329 -8.26 33.22 11.72
N THR A 330 -9.46 33.79 11.61
CA THR A 330 -9.68 35.11 10.98
C THR A 330 -8.89 36.28 11.60
N SER A 331 -8.35 36.15 12.83
CA SER A 331 -7.50 37.20 13.43
C SER A 331 -6.21 37.43 12.63
N LEU A 332 -5.71 36.42 11.90
CA LEU A 332 -4.54 36.58 11.03
C LEU A 332 -4.74 37.62 9.91
N PHE A 333 -5.99 37.91 9.58
CA PHE A 333 -6.38 38.85 8.54
C PHE A 333 -7.01 40.13 9.12
N GLU A 334 -6.86 40.41 10.41
CA GLU A 334 -7.44 41.62 11.03
C GLU A 334 -6.96 42.90 10.33
N ASP A 335 -5.69 42.96 9.97
CA ASP A 335 -5.08 44.12 9.32
C ASP A 335 -5.34 44.15 7.80
N VAL A 336 -5.41 42.99 7.14
CA VAL A 336 -5.54 42.88 5.66
C VAL A 336 -6.99 42.85 5.19
N ILE A 337 -7.87 42.17 5.95
CA ILE A 337 -9.29 42.03 5.66
C ILE A 337 -10.10 42.33 6.93
N PRO A 338 -10.11 43.59 7.40
CA PRO A 338 -10.75 43.94 8.68
C PRO A 338 -12.26 43.63 8.70
N ALA A 339 -12.91 43.68 7.54
CA ALA A 339 -14.33 43.35 7.40
C ALA A 339 -14.61 41.87 7.70
N LEU A 340 -13.72 40.96 7.30
CA LEU A 340 -13.84 39.53 7.56
C LEU A 340 -13.72 39.24 9.06
N TYR A 341 -12.69 39.81 9.70
CA TYR A 341 -12.50 39.66 11.13
C TYR A 341 -13.68 40.22 11.94
N LYS A 342 -14.19 41.40 11.58
CA LYS A 342 -15.38 41.98 12.22
C LYS A 342 -16.64 41.12 12.07
N ALA A 343 -16.83 40.48 10.91
CA ALA A 343 -17.97 39.62 10.65
C ALA A 343 -17.87 38.27 11.38
N CYS A 344 -16.67 37.74 11.55
CA CYS A 344 -16.45 36.42 12.12
C CYS A 344 -15.14 36.36 12.93
N PRO A 345 -15.07 36.99 14.12
CA PRO A 345 -13.84 37.02 14.90
C PRO A 345 -13.52 35.62 15.47
N GLY A 346 -12.27 35.16 15.28
CA GLY A 346 -11.80 33.86 15.76
C GLY A 346 -12.42 32.65 15.06
N CYS A 347 -12.99 32.83 13.88
CA CYS A 347 -13.60 31.75 13.11
C CYS A 347 -12.53 30.87 12.46
N PHE A 348 -12.76 29.55 12.47
CA PHE A 348 -11.85 28.60 11.86
C PHE A 348 -11.77 28.80 10.36
N MET A 349 -10.60 28.48 9.80
CA MET A 349 -10.36 28.57 8.37
C MET A 349 -10.07 27.19 7.79
N SER A 350 -10.49 26.99 6.56
CA SER A 350 -10.01 25.89 5.73
C SER A 350 -9.43 26.45 4.45
N THR A 351 -8.49 25.69 3.89
CA THR A 351 -7.85 26.05 2.63
C THR A 351 -7.99 24.92 1.62
N LEU A 352 -8.11 25.32 0.37
CA LEU A 352 -8.00 24.45 -0.79
C LEU A 352 -6.83 24.94 -1.61
N VAL A 353 -5.78 24.12 -1.70
CA VAL A 353 -4.58 24.39 -2.48
C VAL A 353 -4.61 23.51 -3.71
N GLN A 354 -4.40 24.10 -4.88
CA GLN A 354 -4.32 23.38 -6.14
C GLN A 354 -3.21 23.96 -7.00
N ALA A 355 -2.33 23.11 -7.50
CA ALA A 355 -1.36 23.52 -8.50
C ALA A 355 -2.06 23.64 -9.87
N ALA A 356 -2.11 24.84 -10.47
CA ALA A 356 -2.59 25.00 -11.84
C ALA A 356 -1.51 24.61 -12.86
N GLU A 357 -0.24 24.79 -12.48
CA GLU A 357 0.92 24.37 -13.25
C GLU A 357 1.79 23.42 -12.42
N ALA A 358 2.60 22.63 -13.13
CA ALA A 358 3.47 21.66 -12.50
C ALA A 358 4.57 22.40 -11.69
N PRO A 359 4.72 22.15 -10.38
CA PRO A 359 5.88 22.65 -9.67
C PRO A 359 7.14 22.01 -10.25
N THR A 360 8.20 22.78 -10.37
CA THR A 360 9.50 22.30 -10.87
C THR A 360 10.50 22.17 -9.73
N LEU A 361 11.25 21.07 -9.80
CA LEU A 361 12.38 20.77 -8.93
C LEU A 361 13.68 21.03 -9.68
N HIS A 362 14.58 21.73 -9.03
CA HIS A 362 15.95 21.96 -9.49
C HIS A 362 16.91 21.57 -8.37
N VAL A 363 18.05 20.98 -8.71
CA VAL A 363 19.12 20.69 -7.75
C VAL A 363 20.30 21.58 -8.12
N PRO A 364 20.34 22.84 -7.65
CA PRO A 364 21.37 23.81 -8.04
C PRO A 364 22.75 23.41 -7.52
N LEU A 365 22.80 22.72 -6.38
CA LEU A 365 23.99 22.20 -5.73
C LEU A 365 23.65 20.84 -5.11
N ASP A 366 24.63 19.94 -5.07
CA ASP A 366 24.43 18.62 -4.46
C ASP A 366 23.94 18.77 -3.01
N GLY A 367 22.84 18.08 -2.68
CA GLY A 367 22.20 18.15 -1.36
C GLY A 367 21.22 19.31 -1.15
N GLU A 368 21.03 20.20 -2.14
CA GLU A 368 20.05 21.29 -2.10
C GLU A 368 19.01 21.15 -3.23
N VAL A 369 17.74 21.28 -2.89
CA VAL A 369 16.61 21.24 -3.84
C VAL A 369 15.93 22.60 -3.83
N SER A 370 15.85 23.25 -4.98
CA SER A 370 14.97 24.40 -5.19
C SER A 370 13.65 23.93 -5.77
N VAL A 371 12.55 24.33 -5.13
CA VAL A 371 11.18 24.09 -5.57
C VAL A 371 10.62 25.41 -6.08
N VAL A 372 10.21 25.44 -7.34
CA VAL A 372 9.51 26.57 -7.93
C VAL A 372 8.08 26.14 -8.20
N ALA A 373 7.13 26.75 -7.50
CA ALA A 373 5.71 26.50 -7.66
C ALA A 373 5.07 27.75 -8.23
N GLU A 374 4.78 27.72 -9.53
CA GLU A 374 4.09 28.81 -10.23
C GLU A 374 2.59 28.53 -10.29
N ASN A 375 1.80 29.60 -10.23
CA ASN A 375 0.36 29.55 -10.47
C ASN A 375 -0.39 28.56 -9.54
N VAL A 376 0.02 28.50 -8.27
CA VAL A 376 -0.68 27.76 -7.23
C VAL A 376 -1.93 28.52 -6.81
N ILE A 377 -3.10 27.91 -6.97
CA ILE A 377 -4.36 28.48 -6.55
C ILE A 377 -4.60 28.13 -5.10
N LEU A 378 -4.82 29.15 -4.27
CA LEU A 378 -5.14 29.03 -2.86
C LEU A 378 -6.52 29.64 -2.61
N GLY A 379 -7.48 28.78 -2.28
CA GLY A 379 -8.79 29.17 -1.77
C GLY A 379 -8.78 29.25 -0.26
N LEU A 380 -9.30 30.34 0.28
CA LEU A 380 -9.63 30.50 1.69
C LEU A 380 -11.12 30.43 1.92
N TYR A 381 -11.48 29.63 2.91
CA TYR A 381 -12.84 29.48 3.39
C TYR A 381 -12.89 29.72 4.89
N VAL A 382 -13.99 30.29 5.35
CA VAL A 382 -14.23 30.57 6.77
C VAL A 382 -15.42 29.77 7.26
N GLN A 383 -15.23 29.07 8.37
CA GLN A 383 -16.26 28.29 9.03
C GLN A 383 -16.76 29.07 10.26
N PRO A 384 -18.04 29.51 10.26
CA PRO A 384 -18.59 30.25 11.38
C PRO A 384 -18.81 29.34 12.59
N ASN A 385 -18.55 29.87 13.78
CA ASN A 385 -18.77 29.15 15.04
C ASN A 385 -20.22 29.31 15.54
N THR A 386 -20.93 30.33 15.08
CA THR A 386 -22.31 30.64 15.50
C THR A 386 -23.20 31.00 14.32
N THR A 387 -24.52 30.91 14.50
CA THR A 387 -25.50 31.34 13.50
C THR A 387 -25.42 32.83 13.20
N GLN A 388 -25.17 33.67 14.21
CA GLN A 388 -24.98 35.12 14.03
C GLN A 388 -23.77 35.43 13.13
N GLN A 389 -22.67 34.69 13.30
CA GLN A 389 -21.49 34.81 12.44
C GLN A 389 -21.78 34.32 11.02
N ALA A 390 -22.54 33.23 10.88
CA ALA A 390 -22.97 32.74 9.56
C ALA A 390 -23.84 33.77 8.82
N ASP A 391 -24.76 34.43 9.53
CA ASP A 391 -25.60 35.50 8.97
C ASP A 391 -24.78 36.73 8.57
N ALA A 392 -23.81 37.13 9.41
CA ALA A 392 -22.91 38.25 9.12
C ALA A 392 -22.02 37.97 7.90
N LEU A 393 -21.44 36.76 7.79
CA LEU A 393 -20.68 36.32 6.62
C LEU A 393 -21.54 36.27 5.37
N SER A 394 -22.76 35.74 5.47
CA SER A 394 -23.72 35.66 4.37
C SER A 394 -24.07 37.05 3.82
N LEU A 395 -24.36 38.01 4.70
CA LEU A 395 -24.63 39.40 4.31
C LEU A 395 -23.42 40.06 3.65
N MET A 396 -22.22 39.85 4.19
CA MET A 396 -20.99 40.40 3.64
C MET A 396 -20.72 39.88 2.22
N VAL A 397 -20.81 38.55 2.03
CA VAL A 397 -20.59 37.89 0.74
C VAL A 397 -21.68 38.29 -0.27
N ALA A 398 -22.95 38.35 0.15
CA ALA A 398 -24.07 38.73 -0.71
C ALA A 398 -24.00 40.20 -1.14
N GLY A 399 -23.60 41.11 -0.25
CA GLY A 399 -23.51 42.54 -0.51
C GLY A 399 -22.42 42.92 -1.52
N LYS A 400 -21.42 42.06 -1.74
CA LYS A 400 -20.27 42.36 -2.61
C LYS A 400 -20.24 41.63 -3.96
N LYS A 401 -21.12 40.65 -4.18
CA LYS A 401 -21.33 40.02 -5.50
C LYS A 401 -21.73 40.99 -6.63
N GLY A 402 -22.10 42.24 -6.31
CA GLY A 402 -22.56 43.26 -7.26
C GLY A 402 -21.48 44.13 -7.91
N ARG A 403 -20.19 44.03 -7.54
CA ARG A 403 -19.12 44.86 -8.12
C ARG A 403 -17.89 44.00 -8.49
N SER A 404 -17.78 43.70 -9.78
CA SER A 404 -16.60 43.21 -10.52
C SER A 404 -15.70 42.17 -9.84
N SER A 405 -16.06 40.91 -9.95
CA SER A 405 -15.14 39.78 -10.15
C SER A 405 -15.99 38.59 -10.57
N ALA A 406 -15.44 37.66 -11.38
CA ALA A 406 -16.10 36.38 -11.60
C ALA A 406 -16.41 35.78 -10.22
N GLY A 407 -17.61 35.25 -10.01
CA GLY A 407 -17.96 34.70 -8.71
C GLY A 407 -16.92 33.65 -8.32
N PHE A 408 -16.61 33.53 -7.03
CA PHE A 408 -15.69 32.50 -6.53
C PHE A 408 -16.00 31.10 -7.12
N GLU A 409 -17.28 30.78 -7.31
CA GLU A 409 -17.76 29.57 -7.98
C GLU A 409 -17.39 29.50 -9.48
N ASP A 410 -17.37 30.62 -10.20
CA ASP A 410 -17.01 30.69 -11.61
C ASP A 410 -15.49 30.52 -11.80
N VAL A 411 -14.68 31.10 -10.90
CA VAL A 411 -13.22 30.87 -10.84
C VAL A 411 -12.95 29.38 -10.61
N TYR A 412 -13.58 28.77 -9.60
CA TYR A 412 -13.44 27.33 -9.36
C TYR A 412 -13.94 26.44 -10.50
N ARG A 413 -15.08 26.80 -11.14
CA ARG A 413 -15.59 26.07 -12.32
C ARG A 413 -14.67 26.20 -13.53
N SER A 414 -14.06 27.36 -13.74
CA SER A 414 -13.13 27.59 -14.85
C SER A 414 -11.88 26.71 -14.77
N PHE A 415 -11.50 26.29 -13.56
CA PHE A 415 -10.41 25.35 -13.30
C PHE A 415 -10.84 23.87 -13.36
N GLY A 416 -12.07 23.57 -13.82
CA GLY A 416 -12.57 22.20 -13.91
C GLY A 416 -12.83 21.54 -12.54
N VAL A 417 -12.94 22.33 -11.47
CA VAL A 417 -13.01 21.83 -10.10
C VAL A 417 -14.44 21.46 -9.74
N LYS A 418 -14.69 20.19 -9.38
CA LYS A 418 -15.97 19.79 -8.78
C LYS A 418 -16.14 20.46 -7.42
N PRO A 419 -17.32 21.06 -7.14
CA PRO A 419 -17.59 21.71 -5.87
C PRO A 419 -17.49 20.73 -4.70
N PHE A 420 -17.05 21.28 -3.56
CA PHE A 420 -16.93 20.65 -2.24
C PHE A 420 -17.99 19.59 -1.94
N SER A 421 -17.58 18.41 -1.48
CA SER A 421 -18.45 17.44 -0.79
C SER A 421 -18.07 17.42 0.68
N LEU A 422 -18.56 18.39 1.46
CA LEU A 422 -18.46 18.35 2.92
C LEU A 422 -19.72 17.71 3.50
N GLN A 423 -19.51 16.68 4.31
CA GLN A 423 -20.56 15.94 5.02
C GLN A 423 -20.90 16.51 6.40
N ASP A 424 -20.45 17.73 6.75
CA ASP A 424 -20.57 18.25 8.12
C ASP A 424 -21.42 19.54 8.25
N HIS A 425 -22.03 19.71 9.43
CA HIS A 425 -23.23 20.52 9.70
C HIS A 425 -23.09 22.06 9.66
N SER A 426 -22.00 22.61 9.15
CA SER A 426 -21.87 24.05 8.88
C SER A 426 -21.12 24.29 7.58
N LYS A 427 -21.82 24.79 6.57
CA LYS A 427 -21.25 25.03 5.24
C LYS A 427 -20.20 26.16 5.33
N PRO A 428 -18.94 25.91 4.96
CA PRO A 428 -17.91 26.95 4.97
C PRO A 428 -18.20 28.02 3.91
N PHE A 429 -17.84 29.26 4.20
CA PHE A 429 -18.05 30.41 3.32
C PHE A 429 -16.78 30.68 2.52
N PRO A 430 -16.84 30.70 1.18
CA PRO A 430 -15.70 31.07 0.35
C PRO A 430 -15.44 32.57 0.48
N VAL A 431 -14.20 32.93 0.81
CA VAL A 431 -13.85 34.31 1.14
C VAL A 431 -12.92 34.91 0.10
N LEU A 432 -11.85 34.20 -0.24
CA LEU A 432 -10.77 34.72 -1.08
C LEU A 432 -10.18 33.57 -1.89
N ALA A 433 -9.94 33.79 -3.18
CA ALA A 433 -9.14 32.93 -4.03
C ALA A 433 -7.97 33.75 -4.56
N ILE A 434 -6.77 33.24 -4.40
CA ILE A 434 -5.55 33.86 -4.91
C ILE A 434 -4.76 32.89 -5.77
N ARG A 435 -4.04 33.42 -6.74
CA ARG A 435 -2.98 32.74 -7.46
C ARG A 435 -1.65 33.17 -6.86
N CYS A 436 -0.82 32.20 -6.50
CA CYS A 436 0.44 32.39 -5.81
C CYS A 436 1.56 31.74 -6.61
N SER A 437 2.67 32.45 -6.78
CA SER A 437 3.92 31.90 -7.31
C SER A 437 5.01 32.10 -6.28
N VAL A 438 5.72 31.02 -5.95
CA VAL A 438 6.75 31.01 -4.90
C VAL A 438 7.91 30.09 -5.28
N ALA A 439 9.12 30.52 -4.96
CA ALA A 439 10.32 29.69 -5.03
C ALA A 439 10.92 29.54 -3.63
N PHE A 440 11.22 28.32 -3.22
CA PHE A 440 11.86 28.04 -1.94
C PHE A 440 12.89 26.91 -2.06
N GLY A 441 13.94 27.01 -1.26
CA GLY A 441 14.95 25.95 -1.15
C GLY A 441 14.64 24.96 -0.03
N VAL A 442 15.10 23.74 -0.21
CA VAL A 442 15.16 22.68 0.81
C VAL A 442 16.57 22.14 0.82
N ARG A 443 17.21 22.12 1.98
CA ARG A 443 18.58 21.59 2.14
C ARG A 443 18.65 20.60 3.29
N ASN A 444 19.85 20.05 3.51
CA ASN A 444 20.12 19.12 4.62
C ASN A 444 19.13 17.94 4.63
N ILE A 445 18.71 17.48 3.44
CA ILE A 445 17.78 16.36 3.33
C ILE A 445 18.57 15.10 3.67
N SER A 446 18.29 14.52 4.83
CA SER A 446 18.91 13.29 5.30
C SER A 446 17.89 12.39 5.94
N ALA A 447 18.20 11.10 5.99
CA ALA A 447 17.37 10.11 6.64
C ALA A 447 18.11 9.60 7.87
N ASP A 448 17.77 10.14 9.04
CA ASP A 448 18.37 9.70 10.30
C ASP A 448 17.96 8.27 10.60
N THR A 449 18.91 7.47 11.12
CA THR A 449 18.68 6.07 11.51
C THR A 449 17.43 5.94 12.39
N GLY A 450 16.36 5.38 11.81
CA GLY A 450 15.18 4.88 12.50
C GLY A 450 14.17 5.90 13.04
N ARG A 451 14.18 7.18 12.64
CA ARG A 451 13.21 8.17 13.21
C ARG A 451 12.52 9.12 12.24
N SER A 452 13.17 9.58 11.16
CA SER A 452 12.57 10.59 10.28
C SER A 452 13.45 10.90 9.07
N VAL A 453 12.83 11.41 8.01
CA VAL A 453 13.55 12.21 7.01
C VAL A 453 13.67 13.63 7.55
N SER A 454 14.87 14.06 7.91
CA SER A 454 15.14 15.44 8.26
C SER A 454 15.40 16.25 6.99
N TYR A 455 14.93 17.48 6.99
CA TYR A 455 15.21 18.46 5.95
C TYR A 455 15.08 19.85 6.57
N GLU A 456 15.60 20.85 5.87
CA GLU A 456 15.48 22.26 6.25
C GLU A 456 14.87 23.03 5.07
N ILE A 457 13.63 23.45 5.21
CA ILE A 457 12.96 24.40 4.31
C ILE A 457 13.53 25.78 4.61
N LEU A 458 14.00 26.45 3.56
CA LEU A 458 14.55 27.79 3.62
C LEU A 458 13.42 28.85 3.61
N PRO A 459 13.69 30.03 4.20
CA PRO A 459 12.80 31.17 4.08
C PRO A 459 12.54 31.55 2.61
N VAL A 460 11.35 32.07 2.34
CA VAL A 460 11.00 32.67 1.05
C VAL A 460 11.21 34.17 1.10
N HIS A 461 11.65 34.74 -0.02
CA HIS A 461 11.86 36.17 -0.18
C HIS A 461 10.96 36.78 -1.25
N ASP A 462 10.68 36.01 -2.29
CA ASP A 462 9.88 36.45 -3.43
C ASP A 462 8.62 35.59 -3.52
N VAL A 463 7.50 36.14 -3.03
CA VAL A 463 6.17 35.58 -3.20
C VAL A 463 5.39 36.56 -4.08
N ALA A 464 4.86 36.07 -5.20
CA ALA A 464 3.99 36.86 -6.06
C ALA A 464 2.54 36.40 -5.86
N VAL A 465 1.63 37.36 -5.63
CA VAL A 465 0.21 37.07 -5.39
C VAL A 465 -0.67 37.87 -6.33
N GLU A 466 -1.61 37.18 -6.96
CA GLU A 466 -2.70 37.78 -7.72
C GLU A 466 -4.04 37.40 -7.10
N VAL A 467 -4.92 38.38 -6.89
CA VAL A 467 -6.26 38.14 -6.37
C VAL A 467 -7.19 37.74 -7.52
N GLU A 468 -7.56 36.47 -7.56
CA GLU A 468 -8.42 35.88 -8.58
C GLU A 468 -9.91 36.18 -8.31
N ALA A 469 -10.33 36.02 -7.05
CA ALA A 469 -11.67 36.37 -6.61
C ALA A 469 -11.69 36.74 -5.13
N SER A 470 -12.55 37.70 -4.78
CA SER A 470 -12.78 38.09 -3.39
C SER A 470 -14.25 38.35 -3.13
N ASN A 471 -14.81 37.61 -2.17
CA ASN A 471 -16.17 37.85 -1.66
C ASN A 471 -16.18 38.82 -0.46
N VAL A 472 -15.01 39.30 -0.05
CA VAL A 472 -14.83 40.24 1.08
C VAL A 472 -14.49 41.65 0.63
N GLY A 473 -14.41 41.87 -0.69
CA GLY A 473 -14.16 43.15 -1.35
C GLY A 473 -12.72 43.29 -1.81
N ASP A 474 -12.33 44.52 -2.13
CA ASP A 474 -10.98 44.79 -2.63
C ASP A 474 -9.94 44.39 -1.58
N VAL A 475 -9.03 43.50 -1.96
CA VAL A 475 -7.89 43.08 -1.15
C VAL A 475 -6.62 43.51 -1.86
N ASN A 476 -5.72 44.17 -1.14
CA ASN A 476 -4.46 44.62 -1.69
C ASN A 476 -3.49 43.44 -1.85
N ALA A 477 -3.14 43.10 -3.10
CA ALA A 477 -2.24 42.00 -3.41
C ALA A 477 -0.87 42.12 -2.72
N LYS A 478 -0.30 43.34 -2.62
CA LYS A 478 1.00 43.55 -1.96
C LYS A 478 0.96 43.30 -0.46
N GLU A 479 -0.13 43.71 0.20
CA GLU A 479 -0.31 43.41 1.63
C GLU A 479 -0.49 41.90 1.87
N LEU A 480 -1.12 41.19 0.92
CA LEU A 480 -1.19 39.72 0.95
C LEU A 480 0.18 39.07 0.72
N GLU A 481 1.01 39.58 -0.20
CA GLU A 481 2.39 39.10 -0.40
C GLU A 481 3.20 39.19 0.90
N ASP A 482 3.15 40.34 1.57
CA ASP A 482 3.83 40.56 2.85
C ASP A 482 3.32 39.59 3.94
N VAL A 483 2.00 39.41 4.05
CA VAL A 483 1.41 38.51 5.05
C VAL A 483 1.73 37.04 4.73
N ILE A 484 1.65 36.62 3.48
CA ILE A 484 1.95 35.22 3.09
C ILE A 484 3.44 34.93 3.29
N THR A 485 4.33 35.86 2.91
CA THR A 485 5.78 35.75 3.13
C THR A 485 6.09 35.64 4.62
N LYS A 486 5.47 36.50 5.43
CA LYS A 486 5.63 36.47 6.89
C LYS A 486 5.09 35.17 7.50
N VAL A 487 3.89 34.75 7.11
CA VAL A 487 3.28 33.50 7.60
C VAL A 487 4.13 32.30 7.23
N TRP A 488 4.70 32.28 6.02
CA TRP A 488 5.61 31.22 5.61
C TRP A 488 6.87 31.19 6.48
N ASN A 489 7.54 32.32 6.62
CA ASN A 489 8.83 32.43 7.29
C ASN A 489 8.75 32.30 8.82
N ASP A 490 7.73 32.88 9.44
CA ASP A 490 7.58 32.92 10.90
C ASP A 490 6.91 31.65 11.43
N PHE A 491 6.09 30.97 10.61
CA PHE A 491 5.27 29.84 11.07
C PHE A 491 5.40 28.59 10.21
N ALA A 492 5.08 28.64 8.92
CA ALA A 492 4.95 27.42 8.11
C ALA A 492 6.27 26.66 7.95
N ALA A 493 7.35 27.36 7.57
CA ALA A 493 8.67 26.77 7.42
C ALA A 493 9.26 26.30 8.77
N PRO A 494 9.27 27.10 9.85
CA PRO A 494 9.68 26.63 11.17
C PRO A 494 8.90 25.41 11.66
N MET A 495 7.59 25.39 11.47
CA MET A 495 6.75 24.24 11.85
C MET A 495 7.12 22.98 11.05
N ALA A 496 7.27 23.12 9.73
CA ALA A 496 7.69 22.03 8.85
C ALA A 496 9.13 21.54 9.13
N ASN A 497 10.00 22.41 9.65
CA ASN A 497 11.36 22.07 10.08
C ASN A 497 11.39 21.45 11.48
N SER A 498 10.46 21.82 12.37
CA SER A 498 10.40 21.30 13.75
C SER A 498 9.86 19.87 13.83
N ASP A 499 8.95 19.51 12.91
CA ASP A 499 8.34 18.20 12.84
C ASP A 499 8.60 17.59 11.46
N SER A 500 9.43 16.55 11.39
CA SER A 500 9.52 15.75 10.16
C SER A 500 8.18 15.06 9.91
N PRO A 501 7.46 15.39 8.82
CA PRO A 501 6.18 14.76 8.49
C PRO A 501 6.37 13.29 8.09
N LEU A 502 7.55 12.92 7.60
CA LEU A 502 7.86 11.59 7.09
C LEU A 502 8.64 10.79 8.13
N ARG A 503 7.90 10.08 8.98
CA ARG A 503 8.47 9.06 9.86
C ARG A 503 8.80 7.82 9.05
N LEU A 504 10.09 7.50 8.96
CA LEU A 504 10.52 6.23 8.40
C LEU A 504 10.10 5.09 9.34
N PRO A 505 9.63 3.95 8.81
CA PRO A 505 9.36 2.79 9.64
C PRO A 505 10.60 2.38 10.46
N THR A 506 10.40 1.98 11.71
CA THR A 506 11.51 1.66 12.65
C THR A 506 12.37 0.46 12.22
N PHE A 507 11.97 -0.27 11.19
CA PHE A 507 12.74 -1.37 10.61
C PHE A 507 13.71 -0.91 9.52
N LEU A 508 13.66 0.36 9.11
CA LEU A 508 14.61 0.97 8.20
C LEU A 508 15.77 1.56 9.01
N GLU A 509 16.98 1.14 8.67
CA GLU A 509 18.24 1.59 9.26
C GLU A 509 19.17 2.14 8.18
N ARG A 510 20.09 3.02 8.59
CA ARG A 510 21.17 3.56 7.74
C ARG A 510 20.67 4.04 6.38
N ALA A 511 19.55 4.76 6.39
CA ALA A 511 19.01 5.37 5.20
C ALA A 511 19.97 6.45 4.69
N VAL A 512 20.19 6.46 3.39
CA VAL A 512 21.05 7.42 2.68
C VAL A 512 20.20 7.99 1.55
N LEU A 513 20.29 9.30 1.37
CA LEU A 513 19.74 10.01 0.23
C LEU A 513 20.87 10.85 -0.38
N LEU A 514 21.15 10.65 -1.66
CA LEU A 514 22.09 11.42 -2.44
C LEU A 514 21.30 12.21 -3.48
N LEU A 515 21.49 13.53 -3.48
CA LEU A 515 20.81 14.46 -4.38
C LEU A 515 21.87 15.09 -5.28
N GLY A 516 21.91 14.65 -6.54
CA GLY A 516 22.75 15.23 -7.57
C GLY A 516 21.95 16.11 -8.53
N SER A 517 22.65 16.87 -9.37
CA SER A 517 22.04 17.79 -10.34
C SER A 517 21.10 17.11 -11.34
N GLU A 518 21.35 15.83 -11.67
CA GLU A 518 20.55 15.05 -12.62
C GLU A 518 19.86 13.84 -11.97
N ASP A 519 20.56 13.19 -11.03
CA ASP A 519 20.15 11.94 -10.40
C ASP A 519 19.80 12.12 -8.92
N ILE A 520 18.81 11.36 -8.46
CA ILE A 520 18.45 11.23 -7.06
C ILE A 520 18.52 9.76 -6.70
N GLU A 521 19.36 9.44 -5.73
CA GLU A 521 19.56 8.06 -5.26
C GLU A 521 19.19 7.96 -3.79
N ALA A 522 18.44 6.92 -3.44
CA ALA A 522 18.13 6.59 -2.06
C ALA A 522 18.53 5.14 -1.78
N GLY A 523 18.95 4.84 -0.56
CA GLY A 523 19.30 3.49 -0.18
C GLY A 523 19.09 3.28 1.30
N VAL A 524 18.64 2.10 1.70
CA VAL A 524 18.32 1.80 3.09
C VAL A 524 18.64 0.36 3.45
N ASP A 525 19.17 0.18 4.65
CA ASP A 525 19.39 -1.14 5.24
C ASP A 525 18.13 -1.53 6.03
N VAL A 526 17.59 -2.71 5.79
CA VAL A 526 16.39 -3.19 6.50
C VAL A 526 16.81 -4.09 7.66
N VAL A 527 16.36 -3.77 8.88
CA VAL A 527 16.41 -4.68 10.04
C VAL A 527 15.12 -5.47 10.12
N LEU A 528 15.25 -6.74 9.79
CA LEU A 528 14.16 -7.67 9.62
C LEU A 528 13.75 -8.24 10.99
N GLN A 529 13.00 -7.45 11.76
CA GLN A 529 12.39 -7.84 13.04
C GLN A 529 10.86 -7.96 12.93
N THR A 530 10.21 -8.47 13.98
CA THR A 530 8.74 -8.64 14.10
C THR A 530 7.91 -7.40 13.74
N LYS A 531 8.46 -6.18 13.85
CA LYS A 531 7.78 -4.94 13.43
C LYS A 531 7.67 -4.77 11.90
N PHE A 532 8.70 -5.16 11.14
CA PHE A 532 8.63 -5.23 9.68
C PHE A 532 7.52 -6.19 9.27
N LEU A 533 7.43 -7.33 9.95
CA LEU A 533 6.42 -8.36 9.68
C LEU A 533 5.00 -7.88 9.88
N LYS A 534 4.74 -7.17 10.98
CA LYS A 534 3.42 -6.60 11.26
C LYS A 534 3.02 -5.56 10.20
N ALA A 535 3.97 -4.76 9.71
CA ALA A 535 3.72 -3.77 8.67
C ALA A 535 3.43 -4.44 7.32
N VAL A 536 4.22 -5.46 6.94
CA VAL A 536 4.03 -6.19 5.69
C VAL A 536 2.78 -7.06 5.69
N SER A 537 2.39 -7.66 6.82
CA SER A 537 1.16 -8.49 6.91
C SER A 537 -0.15 -7.71 6.84
N LEU A 538 -0.08 -6.36 6.93
CA LEU A 538 -1.23 -5.46 6.83
C LEU A 538 -1.42 -4.90 5.40
N LEU A 539 -0.46 -5.14 4.51
CA LEU A 539 -0.56 -4.94 3.07
C LEU A 539 -1.12 -6.20 2.43
#